data_AF-A0AAU3Y6Q9-F1
#
_entry.id   AF-A0AAU3Y6Q9-F1
#
_cell.length_a   1.000
_cell.length_b   1.000
_cell.length_c   1.000
_cell.angle_alpha   90.00
_cell.angle_beta   90.00
_cell.angle_gamma   90.00
#
_symmetry.space_group_name_H-M   'P 1'
#
loop_
_entity.id
_entity.type
_entity.pdbx_description
1 polymer ?
#
loop_
_entity_poly.entity_id
_entity_poly.type
_entity_poly.pdbx_seq_one_letter_code
_entity_poly.pdbx_strand_id
1 'polypeptide(L)'
;MPIEMWHTPDCPQWTIMQIGWEAGTRRVKEQDAWAKDVFPAAHERLAQAAAALPPDTAAQPFVAALTELVQAQADTTGFVVLHRWVEILERHFPPQLPDPEHTTE
;
A
#
# COMPACT_ATOMS: atom_id res chain seq x y z
N MET A 1 -35.98 -23.21 35.92
CA MET A 1 -35.71 -23.63 34.53
C MET A 1 -34.21 -23.86 34.41
N PRO A 2 -33.74 -25.01 33.92
CA PRO A 2 -32.30 -25.22 33.77
C PRO A 2 -31.81 -24.35 32.60
N ILE A 3 -30.70 -23.65 32.81
CA ILE A 3 -29.99 -22.95 31.74
C ILE A 3 -29.21 -24.03 31.00
N GLU A 4 -29.66 -24.43 29.83
CA GLU A 4 -28.86 -25.26 28.92
C GLU A 4 -27.64 -24.43 28.50
N MET A 5 -26.48 -24.75 29.07
CA MET A 5 -25.21 -24.25 28.60
C MET A 5 -24.83 -25.03 27.35
N TRP A 6 -25.05 -24.44 26.18
CA TRP A 6 -24.50 -24.95 24.93
C TRP A 6 -22.97 -25.00 25.04
N HIS A 7 -22.37 -26.17 24.89
CA HIS A 7 -20.92 -26.28 24.78
C HIS A 7 -20.45 -25.49 23.56
N THR A 8 -19.26 -24.88 23.62
CA THR A 8 -18.72 -24.03 22.54
C THR A 8 -18.82 -24.66 21.15
N PRO A 9 -18.55 -25.98 20.95
CA PRO A 9 -18.68 -26.63 19.63
C PRO A 9 -20.12 -26.69 19.11
N ASP A 10 -21.12 -26.71 19.98
CA ASP A 10 -22.54 -26.88 19.64
C ASP A 10 -23.32 -25.54 19.72
N CYS A 11 -22.62 -24.44 20.00
CA CYS A 11 -23.22 -23.11 20.04
C CYS A 11 -23.38 -22.58 18.60
N PRO A 12 -24.61 -22.30 18.12
CA PRO A 12 -24.83 -21.79 16.76
C PRO A 12 -24.04 -20.52 16.45
N GLN A 13 -23.83 -19.67 17.46
CA GLN A 13 -23.04 -18.44 17.34
C GLN A 13 -21.56 -18.72 17.12
N TRP A 14 -21.00 -19.77 17.72
CA TRP A 14 -19.63 -20.21 17.48
C TRP A 14 -19.45 -20.69 16.04
N THR A 15 -20.39 -21.51 15.54
CA THR A 15 -20.38 -21.99 14.15
C THR A 15 -20.47 -20.83 13.15
N ILE A 16 -21.35 -19.85 13.38
CA ILE A 16 -21.46 -18.65 12.54
C ILE A 16 -20.14 -17.87 12.53
N MET A 17 -19.50 -17.71 13.68
CA MET A 17 -18.22 -17.00 13.78
C MET A 17 -17.11 -17.74 13.03
N GLN A 18 -17.03 -19.07 13.14
CA GLN A 18 -16.05 -19.87 12.40
C GLN A 18 -16.25 -19.76 10.88
N ILE A 19 -17.48 -19.87 10.40
CA ILE A 19 -17.80 -19.68 8.97
C ILE A 19 -17.36 -18.29 8.50
N GLY A 20 -17.65 -17.25 9.27
CA GLY A 20 -17.25 -15.88 8.96
C GLY A 20 -15.73 -15.73 8.88
N TRP A 21 -15.00 -16.32 9.82
CA TRP A 21 -13.54 -16.32 9.84
C TRP A 21 -12.93 -17.05 8.63
N GLU A 22 -13.43 -18.24 8.31
CA GLU A 22 -12.95 -19.03 7.18
C GLU A 22 -13.24 -18.33 5.83
N ALA A 23 -14.45 -17.78 5.67
CA ALA A 23 -14.81 -17.01 4.49
C ALA A 23 -13.92 -15.76 4.34
N GLY A 24 -13.67 -15.05 5.44
CA GLY A 24 -12.75 -13.91 5.47
C GLY A 24 -11.33 -14.30 5.07
N THR A 25 -10.80 -15.39 5.65
CA THR A 25 -9.46 -15.91 5.36
C THR A 25 -9.32 -16.31 3.89
N ARG A 26 -10.35 -16.98 3.34
CA ARG A 26 -10.38 -17.37 1.93
C ARG A 26 -10.33 -16.14 1.02
N ARG A 27 -11.16 -15.13 1.32
CA ARG A 27 -11.21 -13.89 0.54
C ARG A 27 -9.86 -13.18 0.50
N VAL A 28 -9.17 -13.07 1.64
CA VAL A 28 -7.84 -12.46 1.70
C VAL A 28 -6.83 -13.23 0.84
N LYS A 29 -6.86 -14.56 0.88
CA LYS A 29 -5.98 -15.41 0.05
C LYS A 29 -6.26 -15.25 -1.45
N GLU A 30 -7.53 -15.21 -1.83
CA GLU A 30 -7.94 -15.00 -3.22
C GLU A 30 -7.52 -13.62 -3.74
N GLN A 31 -7.66 -12.58 -2.92
CA GLN A 31 -7.21 -11.23 -3.25
C GLN A 31 -5.69 -11.14 -3.38
N ASP A 32 -4.94 -11.76 -2.48
CA ASP A 32 -3.48 -11.79 -2.52
C ASP A 32 -2.95 -12.56 -3.74
N ALA A 33 -3.56 -13.71 -4.06
CA ALA A 33 -3.23 -14.47 -5.26
C ALA A 33 -3.51 -13.68 -6.55
N TRP A 34 -4.68 -13.04 -6.64
CA TRP A 34 -5.02 -12.16 -7.74
C TRP A 34 -4.04 -10.98 -7.86
N ALA A 35 -3.69 -10.35 -6.75
CA ALA A 35 -2.77 -9.22 -6.75
C ALA A 35 -1.38 -9.64 -7.25
N LYS A 36 -0.87 -10.79 -6.80
CA LYS A 36 0.43 -11.33 -7.27
C LYS A 36 0.46 -11.60 -8.77
N ASP A 37 -0.65 -12.07 -9.33
CA ASP A 37 -0.78 -12.33 -10.76
C ASP A 37 -0.84 -11.04 -11.59
N VAL A 38 -1.63 -10.05 -11.13
CA VAL A 38 -1.93 -8.83 -11.90
C VAL A 38 -0.92 -7.70 -11.70
N PHE A 39 -0.28 -7.64 -10.52
CA PHE A 39 0.57 -6.52 -10.13
C PHE A 39 1.73 -6.25 -11.10
N PRO A 40 2.49 -7.25 -11.61
CA PRO A 40 3.57 -6.98 -12.55
C PRO A 40 3.11 -6.23 -13.81
N ALA A 41 2.00 -6.65 -14.41
CA ALA A 41 1.43 -6.00 -15.59
C ALA A 41 0.80 -4.63 -15.28
N ALA A 42 0.28 -4.43 -14.07
CA ALA A 42 -0.19 -3.12 -13.63
C ALA A 42 0.97 -2.14 -13.41
N HIS A 43 2.05 -2.61 -12.80
CA HIS A 43 3.27 -1.85 -12.57
C HIS A 43 3.93 -1.41 -13.89
N GLU A 44 4.02 -2.31 -14.88
CA GLU A 44 4.57 -1.97 -16.19
C GLU A 44 3.76 -0.88 -16.89
N ARG A 45 2.41 -0.94 -16.83
CA ARG A 45 1.54 0.11 -17.39
C ARG A 45 1.75 1.46 -16.71
N LEU A 46 2.01 1.48 -15.40
CA LEU A 46 2.37 2.70 -14.68
C LEU A 46 3.70 3.26 -15.19
N ALA A 47 4.73 2.42 -15.32
CA ALA A 47 6.04 2.83 -15.81
C ALA A 47 5.97 3.40 -17.24
N GLN A 48 5.19 2.77 -18.12
CA GLN A 48 4.94 3.27 -19.48
C GLN A 48 4.22 4.63 -19.48
N ALA A 49 3.19 4.79 -18.64
CA ALA A 49 2.48 6.05 -18.51
C ALA A 49 3.37 7.18 -17.96
N ALA A 50 4.22 6.87 -16.98
CA ALA A 50 5.20 7.81 -16.45
C ALA A 50 6.22 8.25 -17.51
N ALA A 51 6.73 7.30 -18.31
CA ALA A 51 7.69 7.59 -19.38
C ALA A 51 7.09 8.43 -20.53
N ALA A 52 5.77 8.42 -20.70
CA ALA A 52 5.08 9.22 -21.71
C ALA A 52 4.87 10.69 -21.29
N LEU A 53 5.13 11.06 -20.04
CA LEU A 53 4.96 12.43 -19.57
C LEU A 53 6.09 13.35 -20.06
N PRO A 54 5.78 14.61 -20.41
CA PRO A 54 6.82 15.58 -20.73
C PRO A 54 7.76 15.80 -19.53
N PRO A 55 9.08 15.86 -19.76
CA PRO A 55 10.09 15.88 -18.70
C PRO A 55 10.12 17.16 -17.87
N ASP A 56 9.37 18.20 -18.25
CA ASP A 56 9.36 19.53 -17.62
C ASP A 56 7.97 19.88 -17.10
N THR A 57 7.27 18.90 -16.55
CA THR A 57 5.96 19.09 -15.92
C THR A 57 6.13 19.28 -14.42
N ALA A 58 5.35 20.19 -13.83
CA ALA A 58 5.30 20.36 -12.37
C ALA A 58 4.88 19.06 -11.63
N ALA A 59 4.29 18.10 -12.35
CA ALA A 59 3.92 16.78 -11.84
C ALA A 59 5.10 15.79 -11.75
N GLN A 60 6.25 16.09 -12.38
CA GLN A 60 7.38 15.17 -12.46
C GLN A 60 7.85 14.64 -11.09
N PRO A 61 8.00 15.46 -10.02
CA PRO A 61 8.42 14.94 -8.72
C PRO A 61 7.42 13.95 -8.11
N PHE A 62 6.12 14.18 -8.32
CA PHE A 62 5.06 13.28 -7.85
C PHE A 62 5.10 11.93 -8.58
N VAL A 63 5.27 11.97 -9.90
CA VAL A 63 5.33 10.77 -10.74
C VAL A 63 6.58 9.95 -10.41
N ALA A 64 7.73 10.62 -10.24
CA ALA A 64 8.97 9.98 -9.85
C ALA A 64 8.85 9.32 -8.46
N ALA A 65 8.31 10.03 -7.48
CA ALA A 65 8.06 9.50 -6.13
C ALA A 65 7.10 8.31 -6.14
N LEU A 66 5.99 8.40 -6.88
CA LEU A 66 5.02 7.30 -7.00
C LEU A 66 5.64 6.07 -7.66
N THR A 67 6.40 6.27 -8.73
CA THR A 67 7.07 5.16 -9.45
C THR A 67 8.09 4.47 -8.55
N GLU A 68 8.90 5.25 -7.82
CA GLU A 68 9.86 4.68 -6.88
C GLU A 68 9.17 3.94 -5.72
N LEU A 69 8.05 4.46 -5.22
CA LEU A 69 7.28 3.79 -4.18
C LEU A 69 6.72 2.45 -4.66
N VAL A 70 6.12 2.42 -5.85
CA VAL A 70 5.56 1.19 -6.42
C VAL A 70 6.65 0.16 -6.67
N GLN A 71 7.83 0.59 -7.15
CA GLN A 71 9.01 -0.27 -7.26
C GLN A 71 9.45 -0.80 -5.89
N ALA A 72 9.56 0.06 -4.88
CA ALA A 72 9.94 -0.36 -3.52
C ALA A 72 8.94 -1.35 -2.91
N GLN A 73 7.66 -1.23 -3.25
CA GLN A 73 6.60 -2.17 -2.86
C GLN A 73 6.69 -3.49 -3.65
N ALA A 74 7.17 -3.46 -4.89
CA ALA A 74 7.40 -4.65 -5.73
C ALA A 74 8.56 -5.50 -5.22
N ASP A 75 9.62 -4.86 -4.71
CA ASP A 75 10.86 -5.52 -4.28
C ASP A 75 10.79 -6.11 -2.86
N THR A 76 9.64 -5.99 -2.19
CA THR A 76 9.45 -6.46 -0.82
C THR A 76 8.28 -7.45 -0.73
N THR A 77 8.37 -8.40 0.19
CA THR A 77 7.28 -9.33 0.54
C THR A 77 6.27 -8.74 1.54
N GLY A 78 6.28 -7.42 1.77
CA GLY A 78 5.46 -6.73 2.78
C GLY A 78 5.17 -5.27 2.44
N PHE A 79 4.95 -4.42 3.45
CA PHE A 79 4.72 -2.98 3.23
C PHE A 79 6.06 -2.23 3.13
N VAL A 80 6.09 -1.18 2.32
CA VAL A 80 7.16 -0.17 2.40
C VAL A 80 7.14 0.46 3.80
N VAL A 81 8.27 0.35 4.50
CA VAL A 81 8.47 0.83 5.88
C VAL A 81 8.70 2.34 5.94
N LEU A 82 8.39 2.96 7.08
CA LEU A 82 8.34 4.43 7.23
C LEU A 82 9.65 5.15 6.85
N HIS A 83 10.82 4.62 7.23
CA HIS A 83 12.10 5.26 6.86
C HIS A 83 12.30 5.29 5.34
N ARG A 84 11.90 4.22 4.64
CA ARG A 84 11.98 4.15 3.18
C ARG A 84 11.02 5.13 2.52
N TRP A 85 9.84 5.33 3.09
CA TRP A 85 8.93 6.39 2.67
C TRP A 85 9.56 7.78 2.80
N VAL A 86 10.19 8.08 3.94
CA VAL A 86 10.84 9.37 4.18
C VAL A 86 11.99 9.59 3.19
N GLU A 87 12.81 8.58 2.91
CA GLU A 87 13.88 8.67 1.92
C GLU A 87 13.38 9.01 0.51
N ILE A 88 12.25 8.41 0.09
CA ILE A 88 11.64 8.70 -1.21
C ILE A 88 11.12 10.14 -1.22
N LEU A 89 10.41 10.57 -0.17
CA LEU A 89 9.85 11.91 -0.10
C LEU A 89 10.92 13.00 -0.10
N GLU A 90 11.97 12.86 0.72
CA GLU A 90 13.09 13.82 0.77
C GLU A 90 13.81 13.96 -0.57
N ARG A 91 13.94 12.87 -1.33
CA ARG A 91 14.60 12.91 -2.64
C ARG A 91 13.80 13.69 -3.68
N HIS A 92 12.48 13.54 -3.69
CA HIS A 92 11.62 14.13 -4.71
C HIS A 92 11.02 15.48 -4.26
N PHE A 93 10.99 15.76 -2.95
CA PHE A 93 10.48 16.98 -2.35
C PHE A 93 11.49 17.53 -1.33
N PRO A 94 12.68 17.97 -1.77
CA PRO A 94 13.71 18.45 -0.86
C PRO A 94 13.22 19.70 -0.11
N PRO A 95 13.67 19.92 1.13
CA PRO A 95 13.36 21.13 1.87
C PRO A 95 13.82 22.36 1.08
N GLN A 96 12.97 23.38 1.02
CA GLN A 96 13.36 24.68 0.49
C GLN A 96 14.42 25.26 1.44
N LEU A 97 15.64 25.46 0.95
CA LEU A 97 16.65 26.19 1.70
C LEU A 97 16.13 27.62 1.91
N PRO A 98 16.27 28.18 3.13
CA PRO A 98 15.93 29.58 3.35
C PRO A 98 16.78 30.45 2.41
N ASP A 99 16.12 31.36 1.72
CA ASP A 99 16.76 32.28 0.78
C ASP A 99 17.71 33.20 1.57
N PRO A 100 19.03 33.20 1.29
CA PRO A 100 19.98 34.05 2.03
C PRO A 100 19.72 35.55 1.86
N GLU A 101 18.88 35.96 0.90
CA GLU A 101 18.53 37.37 0.65
C GLU A 101 17.36 37.90 1.52
N HIS A 102 16.79 37.07 2.41
CA HIS A 102 15.84 37.55 3.43
C HIS A 102 16.50 37.64 4.80
N THR A 103 17.52 38.50 4.89
CA THR A 103 17.90 39.08 6.18
C THR A 103 17.10 40.38 6.30
N THR A 104 16.00 40.32 7.06
CA THR A 104 15.17 41.48 7.42
C THR A 104 16.02 42.59 8.00
N GLU A 105 15.91 43.77 7.38
CA GLU A 105 16.32 45.09 7.88
C GLU A 105 15.53 45.47 9.15
#